data_AF-A0A961R6P4-F1
#
_entry.id   AF-A0A961R6P4-F1
#
_cell.length_a   1.000
_cell.length_b   1.000
_cell.length_c   1.000
_cell.angle_alpha   90.00
_cell.angle_beta   90.00
_cell.angle_gamma   90.00
#
_symmetry.space_group_name_H-M   'P 1'
#
loop_
_entity.id
_entity.type
_entity.pdbx_description
1 polymer ?
#
loop_
_entity_poly.entity_id
_entity_poly.type
_entity_poly.pdbx_seq_one_letter_code
_entity_poly.pdbx_strand_id
1 'polypeptide(L)'
;TIIGTGANPNVAAVVVIGIEPEWTKVIVDGIAKTGKPVTGFSIEQKGDFETIRQASWQAKEYVHWATDLQKEDCPISDLWVSTKCGESDTTTGLSSCPTVGNMYDKLLPHGLYGCFGETSEITGAEHICEKRAATPEAAEKFKKIWQSYQDNVIEAYKTSNLSDSQPTKGNILGGLTTIEEKALGNLEKIGKTSTYIDAIGPAETPDKGPGLYYMDT
;
A
#
# COMPACT_ATOMS: atom_id res chain seq x y z
N THR A 1 -1.56 -1.23 8.97
CA THR A 1 -1.88 -1.46 10.39
C THR A 1 -3.10 -0.63 10.79
N ILE A 2 -3.75 -0.89 11.92
CA ILE A 2 -4.91 -0.08 12.39
C ILE A 2 -4.52 1.39 12.56
N ILE A 3 -3.35 1.66 13.15
CA ILE A 3 -2.80 3.02 13.30
C ILE A 3 -2.58 3.65 11.92
N GLY A 4 -1.98 2.91 10.97
CA GLY A 4 -1.74 3.41 9.60
C GLY A 4 -3.03 3.79 8.86
N THR A 5 -4.11 3.02 9.04
CA THR A 5 -5.43 3.37 8.49
C THR A 5 -5.95 4.68 9.07
N GLY A 6 -5.87 4.86 10.40
CA GLY A 6 -6.27 6.11 11.04
C GLY A 6 -5.37 7.30 10.66
N ALA A 7 -4.09 7.04 10.40
CA ALA A 7 -3.11 8.05 10.01
C ALA A 7 -3.30 8.56 8.57
N ASN A 8 -4.01 7.83 7.71
CA ASN A 8 -4.20 8.19 6.31
C ASN A 8 -4.72 9.64 6.12
N PRO A 9 -4.12 10.46 5.24
CA PRO A 9 -4.54 11.86 5.04
C PRO A 9 -6.00 12.06 4.65
N ASN A 10 -6.64 11.07 4.00
CA ASN A 10 -8.06 11.12 3.64
C ASN A 10 -9.00 10.89 4.82
N VAL A 11 -8.47 10.55 6.00
CA VAL A 11 -9.24 10.39 7.24
C VAL A 11 -9.14 11.69 8.05
N ALA A 12 -10.23 12.43 8.11
CA ALA A 12 -10.29 13.73 8.80
C ALA A 12 -10.18 13.58 10.33
N ALA A 13 -10.88 12.61 10.92
CA ALA A 13 -10.87 12.31 12.36
C ALA A 13 -11.18 10.83 12.61
N VAL A 14 -10.82 10.32 13.79
CA VAL A 14 -10.97 8.89 14.13
C VAL A 14 -11.68 8.68 15.47
N VAL A 15 -12.64 7.76 15.48
CA VAL A 15 -13.18 7.19 16.71
C VAL A 15 -12.65 5.76 16.84
N VAL A 16 -11.91 5.50 17.92
CA VAL A 16 -11.37 4.16 18.24
C VAL A 16 -12.25 3.54 19.32
N ILE A 17 -12.86 2.38 19.02
CA ILE A 17 -13.62 1.61 20.00
C ILE A 17 -12.86 0.30 20.24
N GLY A 18 -12.47 0.05 21.48
CA GLY A 18 -11.85 -1.21 21.89
C GLY A 18 -12.55 -1.82 23.10
N ILE A 19 -12.17 -3.04 23.45
CA ILE A 19 -12.69 -3.71 24.64
C ILE A 19 -12.06 -3.06 25.87
N GLU A 20 -10.72 -3.12 25.95
CA GLU A 20 -9.93 -2.65 27.09
C GLU A 20 -9.38 -1.24 26.84
N PRO A 21 -9.31 -0.38 27.87
CA PRO A 21 -8.80 0.98 27.71
C PRO A 21 -7.32 1.04 27.33
N GLU A 22 -6.50 0.09 27.77
CA GLU A 22 -5.05 0.07 27.52
C GLU A 22 -4.73 -0.11 26.04
N TRP A 23 -5.30 -1.14 25.40
CA TRP A 23 -5.13 -1.37 23.96
C TRP A 23 -5.75 -0.28 23.11
N THR A 24 -6.91 0.24 23.51
CA THR A 24 -7.56 1.38 22.84
C THR A 24 -6.63 2.59 22.84
N LYS A 25 -5.98 2.87 23.97
CA LYS A 25 -5.06 4.00 24.12
C LYS A 25 -3.84 3.88 23.21
N VAL A 26 -3.26 2.68 23.02
CA VAL A 26 -2.12 2.49 22.10
C VAL A 26 -2.47 2.95 20.69
N ILE A 27 -3.66 2.60 20.20
CA ILE A 27 -4.11 3.00 18.86
C ILE A 27 -4.39 4.51 18.79
N VAL A 28 -5.07 5.06 19.80
CA VAL A 28 -5.36 6.51 19.90
C VAL A 28 -4.08 7.32 19.90
N ASP A 29 -3.13 7.00 20.79
CA ASP A 29 -1.86 7.71 20.91
C ASP A 29 -1.03 7.58 19.63
N GLY A 30 -1.10 6.43 18.96
CA GLY A 30 -0.45 6.21 17.67
C GLY A 30 -0.98 7.14 16.57
N ILE A 31 -2.32 7.26 16.45
CA ILE A 31 -2.98 8.12 15.46
C ILE A 31 -2.79 9.60 15.83
N ALA A 32 -2.84 9.95 17.11
CA ALA A 32 -2.72 11.33 17.61
C ALA A 32 -1.38 11.99 17.22
N LYS A 33 -0.32 11.20 17.00
CA LYS A 33 0.96 11.71 16.48
C LYS A 33 0.84 12.42 15.12
N THR A 34 -0.19 12.12 14.34
CA THR A 34 -0.46 12.82 13.07
C THR A 34 -1.06 14.22 13.26
N GLY A 35 -1.46 14.57 14.48
CA GLY A 35 -2.10 15.85 14.80
C GLY A 35 -3.60 15.91 14.50
N LYS A 36 -4.18 14.86 13.90
CA LYS A 36 -5.62 14.83 13.63
C LYS A 36 -6.45 14.51 14.87
N PRO A 37 -7.73 14.93 14.92
CA PRO A 37 -8.63 14.58 16.01
C PRO A 37 -8.83 13.06 16.10
N VAL A 38 -8.62 12.50 17.30
CA VAL A 38 -8.87 11.09 17.60
C VAL A 38 -9.37 10.93 19.03
N THR A 39 -10.44 10.14 19.21
CA THR A 39 -10.99 9.82 20.54
C THR A 39 -11.16 8.32 20.71
N GLY A 40 -10.74 7.81 21.87
CA GLY A 40 -10.88 6.40 22.26
C GLY A 40 -12.04 6.17 23.22
N PHE A 41 -12.75 5.07 23.02
CA PHE A 41 -13.76 4.54 23.94
C PHE A 41 -13.50 3.06 24.22
N SER A 42 -13.61 2.67 25.49
CA SER A 42 -13.52 1.28 25.92
C SER A 42 -14.88 0.77 26.35
N ILE A 43 -15.23 -0.45 25.92
CA ILE A 43 -16.46 -1.14 26.33
C ILE A 43 -16.37 -1.55 27.81
N GLU A 44 -15.20 -2.03 28.24
CA GLU A 44 -14.97 -2.39 29.63
C GLU A 44 -15.24 -1.19 30.55
N GLN A 45 -15.82 -1.44 31.72
CA GLN A 45 -16.23 -0.46 32.73
C GLN A 45 -17.41 0.44 32.36
N LYS A 46 -17.81 0.51 31.08
CA LYS A 46 -18.94 1.35 30.62
C LYS A 46 -20.12 0.54 30.08
N GLY A 47 -19.88 -0.64 29.51
CA GLY A 47 -20.87 -1.45 28.81
C GLY A 47 -21.20 -0.91 27.41
N ASP A 48 -21.87 -1.74 26.62
CA ASP A 48 -22.09 -1.48 25.19
C ASP A 48 -22.92 -0.23 24.94
N PHE A 49 -24.06 -0.08 25.61
CA PHE A 49 -24.99 1.02 25.36
C PHE A 49 -24.37 2.40 25.63
N GLU A 50 -23.66 2.55 26.75
CA GLU A 50 -23.02 3.82 27.08
C GLU A 50 -21.85 4.11 26.14
N THR A 51 -21.08 3.09 25.76
CA THR A 51 -19.98 3.22 24.79
C THR A 51 -20.51 3.66 23.43
N ILE A 52 -21.58 3.03 22.94
CA ILE A 52 -22.25 3.40 21.68
C ILE A 52 -22.75 4.84 21.75
N ARG A 53 -23.39 5.23 22.86
CA ARG A 53 -23.90 6.59 23.04
C ARG A 53 -22.77 7.62 22.97
N GLN A 54 -21.68 7.42 23.71
CA GLN A 54 -20.53 8.33 23.75
C GLN A 54 -19.81 8.41 22.40
N ALA A 55 -19.50 7.25 21.80
CA ALA A 55 -18.83 7.17 20.51
C ALA A 55 -19.65 7.81 19.38
N SER A 56 -20.97 7.56 19.35
CA SER A 56 -21.87 8.15 18.35
C SER A 56 -21.95 9.67 18.49
N TRP A 57 -21.94 10.17 19.72
CA TRP A 57 -21.94 11.62 19.97
C TRP A 57 -20.65 12.27 19.47
N GLN A 58 -19.49 11.68 19.77
CA GLN A 58 -18.20 12.18 19.29
C GLN A 58 -18.10 12.11 17.77
N ALA A 59 -18.57 11.03 17.15
CA ALA A 59 -18.60 10.88 15.70
C ALA A 59 -19.43 11.98 15.05
N LYS A 60 -20.59 12.33 15.62
CA LYS A 60 -21.41 13.47 15.16
C LYS A 60 -20.62 14.78 15.21
N GLU A 61 -19.92 15.07 16.31
CA GLU A 61 -19.10 16.27 16.44
C GLU A 61 -17.99 16.33 15.39
N TYR A 62 -17.32 15.21 15.13
CA TYR A 62 -16.30 15.10 14.08
C TYR A 62 -16.87 15.26 12.68
N VAL A 63 -18.06 14.72 12.39
CA VAL A 63 -18.72 14.92 11.10
C VAL A 63 -19.08 16.39 10.90
N HIS A 64 -19.60 17.07 11.93
CA HIS A 64 -19.89 18.50 11.85
C HIS A 64 -18.62 19.30 11.53
N TRP A 65 -17.54 19.09 12.30
CA TRP A 65 -16.27 19.76 12.07
C TRP A 65 -15.68 19.45 10.69
N ALA A 66 -15.67 18.17 10.27
CA ALA A 66 -15.07 17.76 9.00
C ALA A 66 -15.85 18.30 7.79
N THR A 67 -17.17 18.50 7.92
CA THR A 67 -18.02 19.04 6.84
C THR A 67 -17.77 20.53 6.60
N ASP A 68 -17.26 21.26 7.59
CA ASP A 68 -16.92 22.68 7.45
C ASP A 68 -15.58 22.88 6.70
N LEU A 69 -14.74 21.85 6.60
CA LEU A 69 -13.45 21.92 5.91
C LEU A 69 -13.64 22.17 4.40
N GLN A 70 -12.90 23.13 3.86
CA GLN A 70 -12.89 23.45 2.44
C GLN A 70 -11.63 22.90 1.78
N LYS A 71 -11.74 22.52 0.51
CA LYS A 71 -10.57 22.16 -0.30
C LYS A 71 -9.73 23.41 -0.57
N GLU A 72 -8.42 23.22 -0.60
CA GLU A 72 -7.45 24.25 -0.95
C GLU A 72 -6.54 23.77 -2.09
N ASP A 73 -5.89 24.71 -2.75
CA ASP A 73 -4.86 24.39 -3.73
C ASP A 73 -3.64 23.82 -2.99
N CYS A 74 -3.22 22.61 -3.37
CA CYS A 74 -2.05 21.95 -2.79
C CYS A 74 -1.04 21.57 -3.89
N PRO A 75 0.27 21.54 -3.58
CA PRO A 75 1.28 21.13 -4.53
C PRO A 75 1.18 19.62 -4.82
N ILE A 76 1.62 19.24 -6.02
CA ILE A 76 1.63 17.82 -6.43
C ILE A 76 2.52 16.93 -5.53
N SER A 77 3.49 17.53 -4.83
CA SER A 77 4.36 16.86 -3.87
C SER A 77 3.61 16.30 -2.66
N ASP A 78 2.41 16.79 -2.39
CA ASP A 78 1.56 16.28 -1.29
C ASP A 78 0.82 15.00 -1.69
N LEU A 79 0.83 14.63 -2.98
CA LEU A 79 0.18 13.42 -3.46
C LEU A 79 0.99 12.17 -3.13
N TRP A 80 0.24 11.17 -2.69
CA TRP A 80 0.70 9.80 -2.48
C TRP A 80 -0.06 8.89 -3.43
N VAL A 81 0.67 8.20 -4.31
CA VAL A 81 0.08 7.34 -5.33
C VAL A 81 0.64 5.93 -5.15
N SER A 82 -0.25 4.98 -4.90
CA SER A 82 0.07 3.55 -4.91
C SER A 82 -0.57 2.88 -6.11
N THR A 83 0.10 1.88 -6.65
CA THR A 83 -0.23 1.29 -7.95
C THR A 83 -0.20 -0.22 -7.85
N LYS A 84 -1.32 -0.85 -8.17
CA LYS A 84 -1.50 -2.31 -8.18
C LYS A 84 -2.23 -2.77 -9.43
N CYS A 85 -1.94 -3.99 -9.87
CA CYS A 85 -2.75 -4.69 -10.85
C CYS A 85 -4.00 -5.29 -10.18
N GLY A 86 -5.05 -5.44 -10.97
CA GLY A 86 -6.24 -6.21 -10.59
C GLY A 86 -6.20 -7.57 -11.29
N GLU A 87 -6.99 -7.69 -12.35
CA GLU A 87 -7.01 -8.88 -13.19
C GLU A 87 -6.22 -8.62 -14.48
N SER A 88 -4.92 -8.92 -14.46
CA SER A 88 -4.05 -8.71 -15.63
C SER A 88 -4.50 -9.53 -16.83
N ASP A 89 -4.48 -8.90 -18.01
CA ASP A 89 -4.77 -9.52 -19.31
C ASP A 89 -3.64 -9.20 -20.31
N THR A 90 -3.79 -9.68 -21.55
CA THR A 90 -2.83 -9.44 -22.64
C THR A 90 -2.56 -7.96 -22.95
N THR A 91 -3.47 -7.05 -22.59
CA THR A 91 -3.33 -5.61 -22.81
C THR A 91 -2.66 -4.88 -21.64
N THR A 92 -2.64 -5.48 -20.45
CA THR A 92 -2.10 -4.85 -19.23
C THR A 92 -0.66 -4.39 -19.42
N GLY A 93 0.22 -5.28 -19.88
CA GLY A 93 1.63 -4.97 -20.15
C GLY A 93 1.87 -4.09 -21.38
N LEU A 94 0.86 -3.91 -22.23
CA LEU A 94 0.96 -3.17 -23.48
C LEU A 94 0.35 -1.76 -23.40
N SER A 95 -0.52 -1.51 -22.43
CA SER A 95 -1.33 -0.28 -22.35
C SER A 95 -1.41 0.28 -20.93
N SER A 96 -2.08 -0.41 -19.99
CA SER A 96 -2.40 0.17 -18.69
C SER A 96 -1.16 0.36 -17.82
N CYS A 97 -0.30 -0.66 -17.69
CA CYS A 97 0.97 -0.54 -16.98
C CYS A 97 1.89 0.52 -17.59
N PRO A 98 2.17 0.53 -18.92
CA PRO A 98 2.95 1.61 -19.53
C PRO A 98 2.37 3.02 -19.33
N THR A 99 1.04 3.15 -19.29
CA THR A 99 0.36 4.44 -19.04
C THR A 99 0.63 4.93 -17.61
N VAL A 100 0.52 4.04 -16.63
CA VAL A 100 0.87 4.32 -15.22
C VAL A 100 2.37 4.60 -15.08
N GLY A 101 3.22 3.86 -15.78
CA GLY A 101 4.66 4.09 -15.80
C GLY A 101 5.03 5.49 -16.31
N ASN A 102 4.37 5.93 -17.39
CA ASN A 102 4.53 7.30 -17.92
C ASN A 102 4.05 8.38 -16.93
N MET A 103 3.06 8.08 -16.09
CA MET A 103 2.68 8.97 -14.98
C MET A 103 3.82 9.06 -13.96
N TYR A 104 4.38 7.93 -13.51
CA TYR A 104 5.50 7.97 -12.54
C TYR A 104 6.73 8.71 -13.09
N ASP A 105 7.14 8.42 -14.33
CA ASP A 105 8.30 9.09 -14.96
C ASP A 105 8.11 10.62 -15.01
N LYS A 106 6.86 11.11 -15.12
CA LYS A 106 6.55 12.54 -15.12
C LYS A 106 6.44 13.13 -13.72
N LEU A 107 5.84 12.41 -12.78
CA LEU A 107 5.44 12.97 -11.48
C LEU A 107 6.49 12.79 -10.39
N LEU A 108 7.30 11.73 -10.42
CA LEU A 108 8.38 11.53 -9.45
C LEU A 108 9.39 12.69 -9.43
N PRO A 109 9.80 13.28 -10.57
CA PRO A 109 10.64 14.48 -10.58
C PRO A 109 10.01 15.71 -9.90
N HIS A 110 8.69 15.72 -9.70
CA HIS A 110 7.97 16.79 -9.02
C HIS A 110 7.72 16.51 -7.52
N GLY A 111 8.41 15.51 -6.95
CA GLY A 111 8.35 15.22 -5.52
C GLY A 111 7.18 14.32 -5.11
N LEU A 112 6.65 13.50 -6.03
CA LEU A 112 5.59 12.53 -5.72
C LEU A 112 6.09 11.43 -4.77
N TYR A 113 5.25 11.02 -3.82
CA TYR A 113 5.41 9.74 -3.12
C TYR A 113 4.71 8.63 -3.93
N GLY A 114 5.49 7.74 -4.52
CA GLY A 114 5.02 6.61 -5.32
C GLY A 114 5.20 5.27 -4.60
N CYS A 115 4.28 4.33 -4.77
CA CYS A 115 4.41 2.98 -4.26
C CYS A 115 3.91 1.93 -5.26
N PHE A 116 4.65 0.83 -5.37
CA PHE A 116 4.25 -0.37 -6.11
C PHE A 116 4.63 -1.62 -5.30
N GLY A 117 4.07 -2.78 -5.64
CA GLY A 117 4.31 -4.02 -4.92
C GLY A 117 3.89 -5.23 -5.74
N GLU A 118 3.21 -6.17 -5.09
CA GLU A 118 2.71 -7.45 -5.63
C GLU A 118 3.83 -8.49 -5.80
N THR A 119 4.39 -8.91 -4.66
CA THR A 119 5.65 -9.66 -4.61
C THR A 119 5.64 -10.95 -5.43
N SER A 120 4.54 -11.71 -5.39
CA SER A 120 4.38 -12.91 -6.21
C SER A 120 4.28 -12.61 -7.71
N GLU A 121 3.72 -11.46 -8.08
CA GLU A 121 3.54 -11.04 -9.48
C GLU A 121 4.82 -10.48 -10.13
N ILE A 122 5.91 -10.42 -9.37
CA ILE A 122 7.24 -10.06 -9.89
C ILE A 122 8.07 -11.30 -10.25
N THR A 123 7.58 -12.51 -9.95
CA THR A 123 8.26 -13.77 -10.29
C THR A 123 8.48 -13.88 -11.80
N GLY A 124 9.73 -14.00 -12.24
CA GLY A 124 10.15 -13.97 -13.63
C GLY A 124 10.75 -12.63 -14.09
N ALA A 125 10.48 -11.55 -13.35
CA ALA A 125 11.03 -10.21 -13.60
C ALA A 125 11.80 -9.66 -12.38
N GLU A 126 12.01 -10.44 -11.32
CA GLU A 126 12.66 -10.00 -10.08
C GLU A 126 14.07 -9.49 -10.30
N HIS A 127 14.85 -10.12 -11.17
CA HIS A 127 16.20 -9.68 -11.54
C HIS A 127 16.20 -8.35 -12.31
N ILE A 128 15.11 -7.99 -12.98
CA ILE A 128 14.93 -6.68 -13.62
C ILE A 128 14.52 -5.66 -12.56
N CYS A 129 13.59 -6.02 -11.69
CA CYS A 129 13.17 -5.19 -10.57
C CYS A 129 14.35 -4.85 -9.65
N GLU A 130 15.22 -5.81 -9.31
CA GLU A 130 16.45 -5.60 -8.53
C GLU A 130 17.34 -4.51 -9.15
N LYS A 131 17.48 -4.52 -10.48
CA LYS A 131 18.26 -3.51 -11.24
C LYS A 131 17.60 -2.13 -11.29
N ARG A 132 16.31 -2.02 -10.98
CA ARG A 132 15.56 -0.75 -10.94
C ARG A 132 15.64 -0.06 -9.57
N ALA A 133 16.37 -0.62 -8.61
CA ALA A 133 16.70 0.06 -7.37
C ALA A 133 17.63 1.26 -7.63
N ALA A 134 17.41 2.36 -6.93
CA ALA A 134 18.27 3.54 -6.99
C ALA A 134 19.61 3.32 -6.27
N THR A 135 19.68 2.35 -5.35
CA THR A 135 20.85 2.06 -4.51
C THR A 135 21.03 0.54 -4.33
N PRO A 136 22.27 0.06 -4.11
CA PRO A 136 22.53 -1.35 -3.78
C PRO A 136 21.76 -1.80 -2.53
N GLU A 137 21.60 -0.94 -1.55
CA GLU A 137 20.88 -1.24 -0.30
C GLU A 137 19.39 -1.48 -0.57
N ALA A 138 18.76 -0.67 -1.42
CA ALA A 138 17.37 -0.87 -1.83
C ALA A 138 17.19 -2.16 -2.64
N ALA A 139 18.14 -2.48 -3.52
CA ALA A 139 18.15 -3.75 -4.27
C ALA A 139 18.24 -4.96 -3.34
N GLU A 140 19.15 -4.92 -2.36
CA GLU A 140 19.34 -5.99 -1.39
C GLU A 140 18.10 -6.18 -0.51
N LYS A 141 17.47 -5.08 -0.04
CA LYS A 141 16.21 -5.16 0.70
C LYS A 141 15.10 -5.79 -0.14
N PHE A 142 14.91 -5.33 -1.39
CA PHE A 142 13.92 -5.92 -2.30
C PHE A 142 14.14 -7.42 -2.47
N LYS A 143 15.39 -7.83 -2.71
CA LYS A 143 15.74 -9.25 -2.89
C LYS A 143 15.44 -10.09 -1.66
N LYS A 144 15.73 -9.57 -0.46
CA LYS A 144 15.39 -10.24 0.81
C LYS A 144 13.88 -10.40 0.99
N ILE A 145 13.11 -9.35 0.68
CA ILE A 145 11.65 -9.38 0.72
C ILE A 145 11.12 -10.43 -0.25
N TRP A 146 11.55 -10.38 -1.52
CA TRP A 146 11.12 -11.33 -2.54
C TRP A 146 11.47 -12.76 -2.16
N GLN A 147 12.71 -13.03 -1.74
CA GLN A 147 13.13 -14.37 -1.32
C GLN A 147 12.32 -14.87 -0.12
N SER A 148 12.09 -14.02 0.88
CA SER A 148 11.26 -14.35 2.04
C SER A 148 9.84 -14.72 1.63
N TYR A 149 9.25 -14.00 0.67
CA TYR A 149 7.92 -14.30 0.16
C TYR A 149 7.90 -15.64 -0.59
N GLN A 150 8.92 -15.91 -1.41
CA GLN A 150 9.04 -17.19 -2.10
C GLN A 150 9.16 -18.35 -1.10
N ASP A 151 10.07 -18.25 -0.13
CA ASP A 151 10.33 -19.34 0.83
C ASP A 151 9.15 -19.60 1.76
N ASN A 152 8.54 -18.53 2.30
CA ASN A 152 7.56 -18.64 3.38
C ASN A 152 6.11 -18.66 2.91
N VAL A 153 5.83 -18.23 1.67
CA VAL A 153 4.46 -18.16 1.14
C VAL A 153 4.29 -19.04 -0.09
N ILE A 154 5.17 -18.97 -1.08
CA ILE A 154 4.99 -19.76 -2.30
C ILE A 154 5.43 -21.21 -2.08
N GLU A 155 6.68 -21.42 -1.69
CA GLU A 155 7.28 -22.75 -1.55
C GLU A 155 6.67 -23.54 -0.39
N ALA A 156 6.34 -22.87 0.72
CA ALA A 156 5.70 -23.50 1.87
C ALA A 156 4.30 -24.06 1.58
N TYR A 157 3.58 -23.50 0.59
CA TYR A 157 2.17 -23.83 0.33
C TYR A 157 1.90 -24.31 -1.10
N LYS A 158 2.91 -24.42 -1.97
CA LYS A 158 2.71 -24.90 -3.34
C LYS A 158 2.25 -26.35 -3.37
N THR A 159 1.24 -26.62 -4.19
CA THR A 159 0.73 -27.96 -4.48
C THR A 159 1.32 -28.54 -5.76
N SER A 160 1.90 -27.69 -6.61
CA SER A 160 2.46 -28.03 -7.91
C SER A 160 3.61 -27.06 -8.27
N ASN A 161 4.45 -27.41 -9.24
CA ASN A 161 5.56 -26.55 -9.70
C ASN A 161 5.09 -25.28 -10.41
N LEU A 162 3.94 -25.34 -11.09
CA LEU A 162 3.20 -24.14 -11.48
C LEU A 162 2.32 -23.80 -10.29
N SER A 163 2.67 -22.76 -9.56
CA SER A 163 1.81 -22.27 -8.49
C SER A 163 0.45 -21.96 -9.10
N ASP A 164 -0.60 -22.73 -8.78
CA ASP A 164 -1.99 -22.46 -9.22
C ASP A 164 -2.47 -21.07 -8.79
N SER A 165 -1.69 -20.38 -7.94
CA SER A 165 -1.90 -19.00 -7.56
C SER A 165 -1.57 -18.00 -8.67
N GLN A 166 -0.60 -18.26 -9.56
CA GLN A 166 -0.10 -17.29 -10.54
C GLN A 166 0.53 -17.95 -11.80
N PRO A 167 0.11 -17.59 -13.03
CA PRO A 167 -1.01 -16.71 -13.36
C PRO A 167 -2.34 -17.31 -12.87
N THR A 168 -3.26 -16.46 -12.40
CA THR A 168 -4.58 -16.94 -11.97
C THR A 168 -5.41 -17.43 -13.17
N LYS A 169 -6.47 -18.21 -12.93
CA LYS A 169 -7.40 -18.64 -14.00
C LYS A 169 -7.94 -17.46 -14.82
N GLY A 170 -8.22 -16.34 -14.17
CA GLY A 170 -8.65 -15.10 -14.82
C GLY A 170 -7.59 -14.54 -15.78
N ASN A 171 -6.32 -14.55 -15.36
CA ASN A 171 -5.20 -14.10 -16.20
C ASN A 171 -5.02 -14.97 -17.44
N ILE A 172 -5.15 -16.30 -17.30
CA ILE A 172 -5.05 -17.25 -18.41
C ILE A 172 -6.21 -17.05 -19.39
N LEU A 173 -7.44 -16.86 -18.88
CA LEU A 173 -8.59 -16.50 -19.72
C LEU A 173 -8.41 -15.14 -20.42
N GLY A 174 -7.75 -14.18 -19.76
CA GLY A 174 -7.32 -12.90 -20.33
C GLY A 174 -6.17 -13.00 -21.35
N GLY A 175 -5.67 -14.21 -21.58
CA GLY A 175 -4.69 -14.55 -22.62
C GLY A 175 -3.23 -14.58 -22.17
N LEU A 176 -2.94 -14.46 -20.87
CA LEU A 176 -1.58 -14.57 -20.35
C LEU A 176 -1.15 -16.03 -20.27
N THR A 177 0.02 -16.34 -20.83
CA THR A 177 0.49 -17.72 -21.00
C THR A 177 1.48 -18.17 -19.93
N THR A 178 2.23 -17.24 -19.33
CA THR A 178 3.30 -17.53 -18.36
C THR A 178 3.33 -16.50 -17.24
N ILE A 179 3.95 -16.85 -16.11
CA ILE A 179 4.15 -15.91 -15.01
C ILE A 179 5.17 -14.83 -15.38
N GLU A 180 6.18 -15.20 -16.19
CA GLU A 180 7.19 -14.28 -16.71
C GLU A 180 6.56 -13.21 -17.60
N GLU A 181 5.67 -13.58 -18.52
CA GLU A 181 4.93 -12.63 -19.36
C GLU A 181 4.13 -11.64 -18.51
N LYS A 182 3.43 -12.16 -17.49
CA LYS A 182 2.69 -11.35 -16.53
C LYS A 182 3.62 -10.39 -15.79
N ALA A 183 4.73 -10.89 -15.24
CA ALA A 183 5.66 -10.11 -14.42
C ALA A 183 6.38 -9.01 -15.21
N LEU A 184 6.74 -9.28 -16.47
CA LEU A 184 7.30 -8.27 -17.37
C LEU A 184 6.31 -7.15 -17.65
N GLY A 185 5.06 -7.49 -17.97
CA GLY A 185 4.00 -6.50 -18.16
C GLY A 185 3.66 -5.74 -16.87
N ASN A 186 3.71 -6.43 -15.73
CA ASN A 186 3.53 -5.86 -14.40
C ASN A 186 4.57 -4.77 -14.13
N LEU A 187 5.85 -5.04 -14.39
CA LEU A 187 6.95 -4.14 -14.09
C LEU A 187 6.92 -2.84 -14.91
N GLU A 188 6.29 -2.82 -16.10
CA GLU A 188 6.12 -1.58 -16.88
C GLU A 188 5.39 -0.47 -16.11
N LYS A 189 4.66 -0.80 -15.04
CA LYS A 189 3.94 0.18 -14.22
C LYS A 189 4.85 1.17 -13.51
N ILE A 190 6.13 0.86 -13.33
CA ILE A 190 7.08 1.78 -12.70
C ILE A 190 7.79 2.70 -13.69
N GLY A 191 7.38 2.70 -14.96
CA GLY A 191 7.93 3.59 -15.98
C GLY A 191 9.27 3.09 -16.53
N LYS A 192 9.89 3.92 -17.37
CA LYS A 192 11.12 3.57 -18.09
C LYS A 192 12.36 4.16 -17.46
N THR A 193 12.23 5.30 -16.79
CA THR A 193 13.36 6.04 -16.22
C THR A 193 13.39 6.03 -14.71
N SER A 194 12.25 5.76 -14.08
CA SER A 194 12.12 5.81 -12.62
C SER A 194 12.85 4.66 -11.92
N THR A 195 13.40 4.94 -10.75
CA THR A 195 14.02 3.94 -9.87
C THR A 195 13.40 4.04 -8.48
N TYR A 196 13.27 2.93 -7.77
CA TYR A 196 12.78 2.96 -6.39
C TYR A 196 13.91 3.19 -5.39
N ILE A 197 13.64 4.03 -4.38
CA ILE A 197 14.63 4.51 -3.40
C ILE A 197 14.68 3.64 -2.15
N ASP A 198 13.65 2.83 -1.91
CA ASP A 198 13.63 1.81 -0.87
C ASP A 198 12.69 0.66 -1.19
N ALA A 199 12.92 -0.45 -0.51
CA ALA A 199 11.97 -1.56 -0.41
C ALA A 199 11.59 -1.75 1.06
N ILE A 200 10.29 -1.79 1.33
CA ILE A 200 9.70 -1.74 2.67
C ILE A 200 8.72 -2.89 2.91
N GLY A 201 8.53 -3.24 4.18
CA GLY A 201 7.62 -4.31 4.58
C GLY A 201 6.13 -3.93 4.47
N PRO A 202 5.22 -4.89 4.74
CA PRO A 202 3.79 -4.64 4.64
C PRO A 202 3.34 -3.53 5.59
N ALA A 203 2.68 -2.51 5.03
CA ALA A 203 2.14 -1.37 5.77
C ALA A 203 3.17 -0.56 6.59
N GLU A 204 4.46 -0.64 6.21
CA GLU A 204 5.50 0.26 6.69
C GLU A 204 5.33 1.65 6.07
N THR A 205 5.71 2.70 6.80
CA THR A 205 5.60 4.08 6.32
C THR A 205 6.86 4.45 5.53
N PRO A 206 6.75 4.92 4.27
CA PRO A 206 7.87 5.48 3.53
C PRO A 206 8.49 6.69 4.25
N ASP A 207 9.77 6.60 4.63
CA ASP A 207 10.45 7.62 5.46
C ASP A 207 11.70 8.25 4.81
N LYS A 208 12.13 7.77 3.63
CA LYS A 208 13.31 8.28 2.90
C LYS A 208 13.04 9.53 2.04
N GLY A 209 11.85 10.11 2.13
CA GLY A 209 11.46 11.28 1.33
C GLY A 209 10.66 10.92 0.07
N PRO A 210 10.34 11.92 -0.78
CA PRO A 210 9.59 11.69 -2.01
C PRO A 210 10.38 10.82 -2.99
N GLY A 211 9.68 9.96 -3.72
CA GLY A 211 10.28 8.96 -4.59
C GLY A 211 9.39 7.73 -4.71
N LEU A 212 9.89 6.73 -5.44
CA LEU A 212 9.19 5.47 -5.63
C LEU A 212 9.65 4.44 -4.60
N TYR A 213 8.71 3.69 -4.01
CA TYR A 213 8.96 2.65 -3.04
C TYR A 213 8.41 1.31 -3.53
N TYR A 214 9.17 0.25 -3.32
CA TYR A 214 8.64 -1.11 -3.37
C TYR A 214 8.05 -1.47 -2.00
N MET A 215 6.80 -1.92 -1.93
CA MET A 215 6.20 -2.43 -0.69
C MET A 215 5.83 -3.90 -0.85
N ASP A 216 6.20 -4.73 0.13
CA ASP A 216 5.76 -6.11 0.19
C ASP A 216 4.25 -6.18 0.43
N THR A 217 3.52 -6.72 -0.55
CA THR A 217 2.05 -6.76 -0.56
C THR A 217 1.49 -7.83 -1.48
#